data_AF-A0A2S9GAD5-F1
#
_entry.id   AF-A0A2S9GAD5-F1
#
_cell.length_a   1.000
_cell.length_b   1.000
_cell.length_c   1.000
_cell.angle_alpha   90.00
_cell.angle_beta   90.00
_cell.angle_gamma   90.00
#
_symmetry.space_group_name_H-M   'P 1'
#
loop_
_entity.id
_entity.type
_entity.pdbx_description
1 polymer ?
#
loop_
_entity_poly.entity_id
_entity_poly.type
_entity_poly.pdbx_seq_one_letter_code
_entity_poly.pdbx_strand_id
1 'polypeptide(L)'
;ARPDLINAGRTLFGAKPPKGQEFDDHYFGAIPDRVLGFMMDTGRELFKLGIPAKTRHNEVAPGQFEIAPMFERANIAADHQQLLM
;
A
#
# COMPACT_ATOMS: atom_id res chain seq x y z
N ALA A 1 -15.22 12.53 12.16
CA ALA A 1 -14.45 11.34 12.58
C ALA A 1 -15.19 10.07 12.15
N ARG A 2 -14.48 8.96 11.87
CA ARG A 2 -15.03 7.65 11.45
C ARG A 2 -14.73 6.57 12.51
N PRO A 3 -15.53 6.46 13.61
CA PRO A 3 -15.26 5.52 14.69
C PRO A 3 -15.29 4.05 14.24
N ASP A 4 -16.07 3.77 13.20
CA ASP A 4 -16.15 2.46 12.57
C ASP A 4 -14.80 2.01 11.99
N LEU A 5 -14.08 2.89 11.30
CA LEU A 5 -12.74 2.58 10.80
C LEU A 5 -11.75 2.31 11.94
N ILE A 6 -11.82 3.10 13.02
CA ILE A 6 -10.90 2.98 14.17
C ILE A 6 -11.14 1.66 14.91
N ASN A 7 -12.40 1.31 15.17
CA ASN A 7 -12.75 0.19 16.03
C ASN A 7 -12.86 -1.15 15.28
N ALA A 8 -13.21 -1.14 14.00
CA ALA A 8 -13.45 -2.35 13.21
C ALA A 8 -12.47 -2.55 12.06
N GLY A 9 -11.59 -1.58 11.78
CA GLY A 9 -10.66 -1.65 10.64
C GLY A 9 -11.33 -1.60 9.27
N ARG A 10 -12.66 -1.38 9.22
CA ARG A 10 -13.46 -1.33 7.99
C ARG A 10 -14.70 -0.47 8.18
N THR A 11 -15.30 -0.06 7.07
CA THR A 11 -16.56 0.68 7.10
C THR A 11 -17.72 -0.24 7.51
N LEU A 12 -18.52 0.17 8.50
CA LEU A 12 -19.72 -0.59 8.91
C LEU A 12 -20.98 -0.09 8.20
N PHE A 13 -20.97 1.17 7.78
CA PHE A 13 -22.04 1.85 7.07
C PHE A 13 -21.43 2.87 6.10
N GLY A 14 -22.09 3.13 4.98
CA GLY A 14 -21.61 4.07 3.96
C GLY A 14 -22.45 4.07 2.69
N ALA A 15 -22.29 5.13 1.90
CA ALA A 15 -22.83 5.19 0.54
C ALA A 15 -21.85 4.50 -0.45
N LYS A 16 -22.31 4.25 -1.68
CA LYS A 16 -21.42 3.82 -2.76
C LYS A 16 -20.29 4.84 -2.96
N PRO A 17 -19.06 4.39 -3.26
CA PRO A 17 -17.95 5.31 -3.46
C PRO A 17 -18.22 6.25 -4.65
N PRO A 18 -17.78 7.52 -4.59
CA PRO A 18 -18.00 8.49 -5.65
C PRO A 18 -17.18 8.20 -6.93
N LYS A 19 -16.11 7.40 -6.80
CA LYS A 19 -15.31 6.87 -7.91
C LYS A 19 -15.26 5.34 -7.80
N GLY A 20 -15.40 4.67 -8.94
CA GLY A 20 -15.38 3.21 -9.00
C GLY A 20 -13.96 2.64 -8.93
N GLN A 21 -13.86 1.33 -9.13
CA GLN A 21 -12.61 0.69 -9.53
C GLN A 21 -12.42 0.96 -11.02
N GLU A 22 -11.66 2.00 -11.34
CA GLU A 22 -11.41 2.44 -12.71
C GLU A 22 -9.98 2.09 -13.06
N PHE A 23 -9.82 1.02 -13.84
CA PHE A 23 -8.52 0.43 -14.18
C PHE A 23 -7.59 1.44 -14.87
N ASP A 24 -8.13 2.27 -15.75
CA ASP A 24 -7.33 3.15 -16.61
C ASP A 24 -6.87 4.45 -15.94
N ASP A 25 -7.56 4.90 -14.89
CA ASP A 25 -7.32 6.23 -14.30
C ASP A 25 -6.46 6.19 -13.02
N HIS A 26 -6.45 5.06 -12.30
CA HIS A 26 -5.73 4.96 -11.03
C HIS A 26 -4.55 4.00 -11.05
N TYR A 27 -4.70 2.82 -11.66
CA TYR A 27 -3.65 1.80 -11.70
C TYR A 27 -2.45 2.31 -12.51
N PHE A 28 -1.27 2.33 -11.90
CA PHE A 28 -0.06 3.00 -12.45
C PHE A 28 -0.23 4.49 -12.82
N GLY A 29 -1.32 5.13 -12.40
CA GLY A 29 -1.48 6.59 -12.48
C GLY A 29 -0.48 7.32 -11.57
N ALA A 30 -0.48 8.66 -11.65
CA ALA A 30 0.36 9.48 -10.78
C ALA A 30 0.01 9.20 -9.29
N ILE A 31 1.04 8.91 -8.49
CA ILE A 31 0.90 8.72 -7.04
C ILE A 31 0.81 10.11 -6.41
N PRO A 32 -0.20 10.41 -5.57
CA PRO A 32 -0.28 11.71 -4.89
C PRO A 32 0.99 12.01 -4.08
N ASP A 33 1.50 13.24 -4.12
CA ASP A 33 2.80 13.62 -3.52
C ASP A 33 2.94 13.21 -2.05
N ARG A 34 1.86 13.35 -1.26
CA ARG A 34 1.85 12.94 0.15
C ARG A 34 2.10 11.43 0.31
N VAL A 35 1.50 10.63 -0.56
CA VAL A 35 1.66 9.17 -0.54
C VAL A 35 3.02 8.78 -1.10
N LEU A 36 3.47 9.45 -2.16
CA LEU A 36 4.81 9.23 -2.71
C LEU A 36 5.89 9.52 -1.66
N GLY A 37 5.77 10.61 -0.90
CA GLY A 37 6.66 10.92 0.22
C GLY A 37 6.72 9.80 1.26
N PHE A 38 5.55 9.32 1.71
CA PHE A 38 5.46 8.16 2.59
C PHE A 38 6.13 6.92 1.99
N MET A 39 5.87 6.59 0.72
CA MET A 39 6.48 5.44 0.06
C MET A 39 8.01 5.56 -0.08
N MET A 40 8.53 6.78 -0.27
CA MET A 40 9.97 7.03 -0.31
C MET A 40 10.62 6.86 1.07
N ASP A 41 9.96 7.30 2.14
CA ASP A 41 10.40 7.06 3.52
C ASP A 41 10.40 5.57 3.84
N THR A 42 9.29 4.87 3.55
CA THR A 42 9.17 3.42 3.71
C THR A 42 10.26 2.67 2.94
N GLY A 43 10.51 3.04 1.67
CA GLY A 43 11.57 2.43 0.87
C GLY A 43 12.96 2.61 1.49
N ARG A 44 13.23 3.76 2.12
CA ARG A 44 14.49 4.00 2.84
C ARG A 44 14.62 3.14 4.10
N GLU A 45 13.55 2.95 4.86
CA GLU A 45 13.58 2.08 6.06
C GLU A 45 13.70 0.60 5.69
N LEU A 46 12.98 0.14 4.67
CA LEU A 46 13.10 -1.24 4.15
C LEU A 46 14.53 -1.55 3.69
N PHE A 47 15.18 -0.60 3.02
CA PHE A 47 16.59 -0.74 2.62
C PHE A 47 17.51 -0.95 3.83
N LYS A 48 17.32 -0.21 4.94
CA LYS A 48 18.11 -0.40 6.16
C LYS A 48 17.88 -1.76 6.82
N LEU A 49 16.67 -2.31 6.68
CA LEU A 49 16.30 -3.64 7.17
C LEU A 49 16.78 -4.78 6.24
N GLY A 50 17.40 -4.45 5.09
CA GLY A 50 17.83 -5.44 4.10
C GLY A 50 16.69 -5.99 3.25
N ILE A 51 15.52 -5.36 3.23
CA ILE A 51 14.34 -5.79 2.48
C ILE A 51 14.37 -5.13 1.08
N PRO A 52 14.55 -5.91 -0.01
CA PRO A 52 14.74 -5.37 -1.35
C PRO A 52 13.40 -5.00 -2.03
N ALA A 53 12.79 -3.88 -1.64
CA ALA A 53 11.58 -3.35 -2.29
C ALA A 53 11.88 -2.86 -3.73
N LYS A 54 11.17 -3.38 -4.73
CA LYS A 54 11.37 -3.04 -6.15
C LYS A 54 10.25 -2.19 -6.71
N THR A 55 9.02 -2.66 -6.61
CA THR A 55 7.87 -2.04 -7.28
C THR A 55 7.03 -1.31 -6.25
N ARG A 56 6.53 -0.12 -6.62
CA ARG A 56 5.48 0.61 -5.90
C ARG A 56 4.53 1.24 -6.90
N HIS A 57 3.22 1.19 -6.65
CA HIS A 57 2.22 1.83 -7.51
C HIS A 57 0.88 2.00 -6.78
N ASN A 58 0.00 2.77 -7.41
CA ASN A 58 -1.41 2.77 -7.09
C ASN A 58 -2.05 1.43 -7.49
N GLU A 59 -3.01 0.99 -6.71
CA GLU A 59 -3.91 -0.10 -7.08
C GLU A 59 -5.19 0.42 -7.74
N VAL A 60 -6.06 -0.48 -8.19
CA VAL A 60 -7.28 -0.09 -8.91
C VAL A 60 -8.25 0.71 -8.02
N ALA A 61 -8.35 0.38 -6.73
CA ALA A 61 -9.27 1.08 -5.83
C ALA A 61 -8.69 2.39 -5.30
N PRO A 62 -9.49 3.46 -5.16
CA PRO A 62 -9.02 4.73 -4.62
C PRO A 62 -8.36 4.60 -3.24
N GLY A 63 -7.13 5.10 -3.11
CA GLY A 63 -6.38 5.05 -1.85
C GLY A 63 -5.83 3.66 -1.51
N GLN A 64 -5.86 2.72 -2.46
CA GLN A 64 -5.17 1.44 -2.40
C GLN A 64 -3.83 1.58 -3.12
N PHE A 65 -2.78 1.00 -2.54
CA PHE A 65 -1.43 1.04 -3.09
C PHE A 65 -0.74 -0.29 -2.85
N GLU A 66 0.27 -0.59 -3.66
CA GLU A 66 1.07 -1.81 -3.54
C GLU A 66 2.56 -1.47 -3.45
N ILE A 67 3.28 -2.28 -2.68
CA ILE A 67 4.73 -2.36 -2.66
C ILE A 67 5.14 -3.83 -2.77
N ALA A 68 6.06 -4.14 -3.69
CA ALA A 68 6.50 -5.51 -3.94
C ALA A 68 8.02 -5.64 -3.75
N PRO A 69 8.47 -6.43 -2.76
CA PRO A 69 9.85 -6.86 -2.64
C PRO A 69 10.27 -7.81 -3.77
N MET A 70 11.58 -7.92 -3.99
CA MET A 70 12.14 -8.96 -4.83
C MET A 70 11.84 -10.35 -4.24
N PHE A 71 11.79 -11.36 -5.11
CA PHE A 71 11.62 -12.73 -4.69
C PHE A 71 12.77 -13.19 -3.76
N GLU A 72 12.41 -13.88 -2.69
CA GLU A 72 13.34 -14.47 -1.71
C GLU A 72 12.87 -15.88 -1.30
N ARG A 73 13.75 -16.63 -0.63
CA ARG A 73 13.38 -17.95 -0.08
C ARG A 73 12.25 -17.79 0.93
N ALA A 74 11.30 -18.74 0.92
CA ALA A 74 10.05 -18.65 1.66
C ALA A 74 10.19 -18.19 3.12
N ASN A 75 11.15 -18.72 3.89
CA ASN A 75 11.35 -18.31 5.29
C ASN A 75 11.75 -16.83 5.41
N ILE A 76 12.73 -16.40 4.61
CA ILE A 76 13.22 -15.01 4.61
C ILE A 76 12.11 -14.08 4.11
N ALA A 77 11.42 -14.45 3.03
CA ALA A 77 10.31 -13.68 2.49
C ALA A 77 9.18 -13.51 3.52
N ALA A 78 8.89 -14.55 4.30
CA ALA A 78 7.91 -14.47 5.38
C ALA A 78 8.36 -13.54 6.51
N ASP A 79 9.62 -13.63 6.93
CA ASP A 79 10.19 -12.74 7.95
C ASP A 79 10.16 -11.27 7.49
N HIS A 80 10.58 -11.01 6.25
CA HIS A 80 10.54 -9.68 5.65
C HIS A 80 9.11 -9.16 5.49
N GLN A 81 8.14 -10.01 5.15
CA GLN A 81 6.73 -9.63 5.09
C GLN A 81 6.20 -9.20 6.46
N GLN A 82 6.58 -9.88 7.54
CA GLN A 82 6.17 -9.50 8.90
C GLN A 82 6.81 -8.18 9.35
N LEU A 83 8.03 -7.87 8.92
CA LEU A 83 8.68 -6.59 9.22
C LEU A 83 8.14 -5.42 8.40
N LEU A 84 7.55 -5.69 7.23
CA LEU A 84 6.99 -4.67 6.34
C LEU A 84 5.63 -4.15 6.83
N MET A 85 4.85 -5.00 7.51
CA MET A 85 3.47 -4.74 7.97
C MET A 85 3.41 -4.05 9.34
#